data_AF-A0A9W9JJS6-F1
#
_entry.id   AF-A0A9W9JJS6-F1
#
_cell.length_a   1.000
_cell.length_b   1.000
_cell.length_c   1.000
_cell.angle_alpha   90.00
_cell.angle_beta   90.00
_cell.angle_gamma   90.00
#
_symmetry.space_group_name_H-M   'P 1'
#
loop_
_entity.id
_entity.type
_entity.pdbx_description
1 polymer ?
#
loop_
_entity_poly.entity_id
_entity_poly.type
_entity_poly.pdbx_seq_one_letter_code
_entity_poly.pdbx_strand_id
1 'polypeptide(L)'
;WQPESKTKSAINKVLDTPEMLEMILARVDMRTLLTSAQRVCRNWVNLISKSPSIQKALFFTPIKDSEWGMEEKIPNPLLTETFPSIFPAKDRLDRYQFNFSKLTMTKDASTMARFVGQDASWRKMLVQQPPVSDIGLFHICDAMGGTSAGSSSIPADKKMQESGYDGLRMERLFELLLFSNLVQFLPYTRTRVYWSTEEPILHGESQNIDDEFHRIMSKFGLVLYTRDVIQCSYRLDPPSAAELIRREIISAYREHGLDVDFKRKDIEESKSEVRGVRA
;
A
#
# COMPACT_ATOMS: atom_id res chain seq x y z
N TRP A 1 20.56 -60.90 -5.35
CA TRP A 1 20.43 -59.43 -5.29
C TRP A 1 19.05 -59.05 -5.82
N GLN A 2 18.07 -58.95 -4.93
CA GLN A 2 16.78 -58.31 -5.26
C GLN A 2 16.95 -56.80 -5.07
N PRO A 3 16.40 -55.95 -5.95
CA PRO A 3 16.40 -54.51 -5.70
C PRO A 3 15.41 -54.23 -4.57
N GLU A 4 15.91 -53.74 -3.43
CA GLU A 4 15.06 -53.15 -2.40
C GLU A 4 14.27 -52.01 -3.04
N SER A 5 12.98 -52.24 -3.22
CA SER A 5 12.00 -51.18 -3.49
C SER A 5 12.06 -50.21 -2.31
N LYS A 6 12.81 -49.10 -2.47
CA LYS A 6 12.76 -47.97 -1.54
C LYS A 6 11.36 -47.38 -1.61
N THR A 7 10.46 -47.90 -0.79
CA THR A 7 9.14 -47.32 -0.56
C THR A 7 9.38 -45.89 -0.08
N LYS A 8 9.10 -44.91 -0.94
CA LYS A 8 9.12 -43.49 -0.54
C LYS A 8 8.24 -43.36 0.71
N SER A 9 8.81 -42.79 1.78
CA SER A 9 8.08 -42.47 3.00
C SER A 9 6.76 -41.75 2.65
N ALA A 10 5.70 -41.99 3.42
CA ALA A 10 4.40 -41.33 3.20
C ALA A 10 4.56 -39.80 3.11
N ILE A 11 5.50 -39.23 3.88
CA ILE A 11 5.86 -37.81 3.83
C ILE A 11 6.38 -37.43 2.44
N ASN A 12 7.33 -38.19 1.89
CA ASN A 12 7.89 -37.92 0.57
C ASN A 12 6.82 -38.05 -0.52
N LYS A 13 5.88 -39.00 -0.38
CA LYS A 13 4.75 -39.12 -1.32
C LYS A 13 3.87 -37.88 -1.29
N VAL A 14 3.52 -37.37 -0.10
CA VAL A 14 2.71 -36.15 0.06
C VAL A 14 3.42 -34.94 -0.52
N LEU A 15 4.72 -34.75 -0.25
CA LEU A 15 5.51 -33.62 -0.75
C LEU A 15 5.82 -33.70 -2.26
N ASP A 16 5.80 -34.91 -2.84
CA ASP A 16 5.95 -35.14 -4.28
C ASP A 16 4.63 -34.97 -5.05
N THR A 17 3.48 -34.93 -4.38
CA THR A 17 2.16 -34.71 -4.99
C THR A 17 1.83 -33.20 -5.02
N PRO A 18 1.75 -32.56 -6.19
CA PRO A 18 1.56 -31.10 -6.30
C PRO A 18 0.32 -30.58 -5.57
N GLU A 19 -0.81 -31.28 -5.66
CA GLU A 19 -2.09 -30.86 -5.09
C GLU A 19 -2.05 -30.87 -3.56
N MET A 20 -1.44 -31.91 -2.97
CA MET A 20 -1.27 -32.02 -1.52
C MET A 20 -0.28 -30.97 -1.00
N LEU A 21 0.83 -30.79 -1.72
CA LEU A 21 1.80 -29.76 -1.39
C LEU A 21 1.18 -28.36 -1.46
N GLU A 22 0.34 -28.08 -2.47
CA GLU A 22 -0.37 -26.82 -2.61
C GLU A 22 -1.26 -26.53 -1.41
N MET A 23 -2.07 -27.51 -0.98
CA MET A 23 -2.94 -27.36 0.20
C MET A 23 -2.16 -27.07 1.49
N ILE A 24 -0.96 -27.65 1.64
CA ILE A 24 -0.09 -27.40 2.78
C ILE A 24 0.49 -25.98 2.69
N LEU A 25 1.10 -25.65 1.55
CA LEU A 25 1.74 -24.35 1.34
C LEU A 25 0.75 -23.19 1.43
N ALA A 26 -0.48 -23.35 0.96
CA ALA A 26 -1.53 -22.34 1.07
C ALA A 26 -1.91 -21.99 2.52
N ARG A 27 -1.54 -22.84 3.50
CA ARG A 27 -1.75 -22.61 4.94
C ARG A 27 -0.50 -22.15 5.69
N VAL A 28 0.66 -22.10 5.03
CA VAL A 28 1.90 -21.58 5.61
C VAL A 28 1.85 -20.05 5.64
N ASP A 29 2.49 -19.44 6.65
CA ASP A 29 2.53 -17.99 6.74
C ASP A 29 3.28 -17.35 5.55
N MET A 30 2.87 -16.13 5.19
CA MET A 30 3.39 -15.45 4.00
C MET A 30 4.90 -15.23 4.04
N ARG A 31 5.48 -14.96 5.22
CA ARG A 31 6.92 -14.67 5.34
C ARG A 31 7.73 -15.93 5.03
N THR A 32 7.32 -17.07 5.58
CA THR A 32 7.94 -18.37 5.31
C THR A 32 7.81 -18.76 3.83
N LEU A 33 6.65 -18.51 3.21
CA LEU A 33 6.45 -18.74 1.77
C LEU A 33 7.39 -17.88 0.91
N LEU A 34 7.53 -16.59 1.24
CA LEU A 34 8.33 -15.65 0.47
C LEU A 34 9.84 -15.81 0.64
N THR A 35 10.30 -16.36 1.76
CA THR A 35 11.74 -16.38 2.11
C THR A 35 12.34 -17.78 2.18
N SER A 36 11.64 -18.75 2.74
CA SER A 36 12.18 -20.09 3.05
C SER A 36 11.68 -21.14 2.06
N ALA A 37 10.38 -21.19 1.81
CA ALA A 37 9.74 -22.23 0.98
C ALA A 37 10.27 -22.20 -0.47
N GLN A 38 10.50 -21.02 -1.03
CA GLN A 38 11.08 -20.85 -2.36
C GLN A 38 12.54 -21.31 -2.47
N ARG A 39 13.24 -21.56 -1.36
CA ARG A 39 14.65 -22.00 -1.36
C ARG A 39 14.80 -23.51 -1.22
N VAL A 40 13.70 -24.25 -1.02
CA VAL A 40 13.71 -25.70 -0.82
C VAL A 40 14.06 -26.42 -2.12
N CYS A 41 13.29 -26.21 -3.20
CA CYS A 41 13.57 -26.75 -4.52
C CYS A 41 12.80 -25.99 -5.62
N ARG A 42 13.15 -26.26 -6.89
CA ARG A 42 12.49 -25.63 -8.05
C ARG A 42 11.00 -25.97 -8.15
N ASN A 43 10.58 -27.14 -7.68
CA ASN A 43 9.17 -27.52 -7.69
C ASN A 43 8.34 -26.60 -6.77
N TRP A 44 8.85 -26.29 -5.58
CA TRP A 44 8.20 -25.38 -4.64
C TRP A 44 8.12 -23.97 -5.19
N VAL A 45 9.20 -23.46 -5.81
CA VAL A 45 9.18 -22.15 -6.49
C VAL A 45 8.11 -22.11 -7.58
N ASN A 46 8.06 -23.15 -8.42
CA ASN A 46 7.07 -23.23 -9.50
C ASN A 46 5.65 -23.29 -8.95
N LEU A 47 5.41 -24.07 -7.90
CA LEU A 47 4.08 -24.19 -7.30
C LEU A 47 3.65 -22.89 -6.63
N ILE A 48 4.52 -22.26 -5.84
CA ILE A 48 4.24 -20.97 -5.19
C ILE A 48 3.94 -19.89 -6.23
N SER A 49 4.69 -19.84 -7.33
CA SER A 49 4.52 -18.81 -8.37
C SER A 49 3.32 -19.03 -9.29
N LYS A 50 2.90 -20.29 -9.52
CA LYS A 50 1.85 -20.60 -10.50
C LYS A 50 0.51 -21.00 -9.90
N SER A 51 0.48 -21.45 -8.64
CA SER A 51 -0.77 -21.83 -7.96
C SER A 51 -1.63 -20.59 -7.70
N PRO A 52 -2.87 -20.53 -8.21
CA PRO A 52 -3.78 -19.44 -7.91
C PRO A 52 -4.12 -19.35 -6.41
N SER A 53 -4.23 -20.48 -5.71
CA SER A 53 -4.58 -20.50 -4.28
C SER A 53 -3.48 -19.86 -3.43
N ILE A 54 -2.21 -20.21 -3.70
CA ILE A 54 -1.05 -19.63 -3.02
C ILE A 54 -0.86 -18.16 -3.41
N GLN A 55 -1.02 -17.80 -4.68
CA GLN A 55 -0.91 -16.42 -5.13
C GLN A 55 -1.99 -15.51 -4.53
N LYS A 56 -3.22 -16.02 -4.33
CA LYS A 56 -4.30 -15.33 -3.59
C LYS A 56 -3.96 -15.19 -2.10
N ALA A 57 -3.43 -16.23 -1.47
CA ALA A 57 -2.99 -16.21 -0.07
C ALA A 57 -1.83 -15.23 0.18
N LEU A 58 -0.95 -15.05 -0.81
CA LEU A 58 0.15 -14.08 -0.81
C LEU A 58 -0.27 -12.67 -1.27
N PHE A 59 -1.56 -12.43 -1.52
CA PHE A 59 -2.09 -11.15 -2.01
C PHE A 59 -1.47 -10.71 -3.36
N PHE A 60 -0.94 -11.63 -4.16
CA PHE A 60 -0.47 -11.32 -5.52
C PHE A 60 -1.59 -11.38 -6.56
N THR A 61 -2.55 -12.30 -6.38
CA THR A 61 -3.73 -12.41 -7.25
C THR A 61 -4.96 -11.93 -6.49
N PRO A 62 -5.79 -11.05 -7.09
CA PRO A 62 -7.02 -10.62 -6.45
C PRO A 62 -8.02 -11.77 -6.31
N ILE A 63 -8.69 -11.84 -5.16
CA ILE A 63 -9.93 -12.59 -5.03
C ILE A 63 -11.07 -11.67 -5.49
N LYS A 64 -11.80 -12.12 -6.51
CA LYS A 64 -12.96 -11.39 -7.06
C LYS A 64 -14.07 -11.34 -6.03
N ASP A 65 -14.89 -10.28 -6.06
CA ASP A 65 -16.04 -10.14 -5.14
C ASP A 65 -16.99 -11.35 -5.20
N SER A 66 -17.16 -11.97 -6.37
CA SER A 66 -17.97 -13.20 -6.53
C SER A 66 -17.42 -14.42 -5.79
N GLU A 67 -16.10 -14.46 -5.57
CA GLU A 67 -15.40 -15.52 -4.83
C GLU A 67 -15.15 -15.13 -3.37
N TRP A 68 -15.28 -13.84 -3.06
CA TRP A 68 -15.08 -13.29 -1.73
C TRP A 68 -16.31 -13.59 -0.87
N GLY A 69 -16.30 -14.78 -0.27
CA GLY A 69 -17.38 -15.26 0.61
C GLY A 69 -17.39 -14.62 2.01
N MET A 70 -16.59 -13.57 2.25
CA MET A 70 -16.59 -12.82 3.51
C MET A 70 -17.18 -11.43 3.27
N GLU A 71 -18.00 -10.93 4.20
CA GLU A 71 -18.45 -9.52 4.14
C GLU A 71 -17.35 -8.54 4.57
N GLU A 72 -16.28 -9.05 5.19
CA GLU A 72 -15.21 -8.24 5.76
C GLU A 72 -14.09 -7.96 4.75
N LYS A 73 -13.54 -6.74 4.83
CA LYS A 73 -12.33 -6.33 4.10
C LYS A 73 -11.11 -6.70 4.92
N ILE A 74 -10.20 -7.49 4.35
CA ILE A 74 -8.99 -7.97 5.03
C ILE A 74 -7.75 -7.26 4.46
N PRO A 75 -7.12 -6.34 5.23
CA PRO A 75 -5.82 -5.77 4.86
C PRO A 75 -4.74 -6.85 4.83
N ASN A 76 -3.74 -6.69 3.97
CA ASN A 76 -2.64 -7.62 3.86
C ASN A 76 -1.80 -7.66 5.16
N PRO A 77 -1.79 -8.77 5.93
CA PRO A 77 -1.17 -8.74 7.26
C PRO A 77 0.35 -8.57 7.23
N LEU A 78 1.03 -9.02 6.17
CA LEU A 78 2.47 -8.81 6.02
C LEU A 78 2.77 -7.33 5.78
N LEU A 79 1.97 -6.65 4.96
CA LEU A 79 2.13 -5.22 4.71
C LEU A 79 1.73 -4.39 5.94
N THR A 80 0.70 -4.79 6.68
CA THR A 80 0.30 -4.16 7.95
C THR A 80 1.45 -4.18 8.96
N GLU A 81 2.15 -5.31 9.10
CA GLU A 81 3.34 -5.42 9.96
C GLU A 81 4.50 -4.55 9.44
N THR A 82 4.71 -4.55 8.13
CA THR A 82 5.88 -3.93 7.51
C THR A 82 5.77 -2.41 7.41
N PHE A 83 4.55 -1.90 7.20
CA PHE A 83 4.21 -0.49 7.00
C PHE A 83 3.15 -0.02 8.01
N PRO A 84 3.42 -0.10 9.32
CA PRO A 84 2.41 0.13 10.36
C PRO A 84 1.84 1.55 10.35
N SER A 85 2.54 2.52 9.73
CA SER A 85 2.04 3.88 9.58
C SER A 85 1.08 4.10 8.41
N ILE A 86 0.98 3.15 7.49
CA ILE A 86 0.08 3.22 6.32
C ILE A 86 -1.23 2.48 6.59
N PHE A 87 -1.19 1.37 7.33
CA PHE A 87 -2.33 0.47 7.58
C PHE A 87 -3.12 0.82 8.84
N PRO A 88 -4.42 0.46 8.93
CA PRO A 88 -5.27 0.85 10.05
C PRO A 88 -4.82 0.15 11.35
N ALA A 89 -5.00 0.82 12.49
CA ALA A 89 -4.75 0.23 13.80
C ALA A 89 -5.82 0.71 14.81
N LYS A 90 -6.23 -0.19 15.71
CA LYS A 90 -7.40 -0.01 16.59
C LYS A 90 -7.35 1.21 17.52
N ASP A 91 -6.15 1.66 17.87
CA ASP A 91 -5.94 2.77 18.83
C ASP A 91 -5.34 4.02 18.17
N ARG A 92 -5.59 4.23 16.87
CA ARG A 92 -5.10 5.42 16.18
C ARG A 92 -5.87 6.65 16.61
N LEU A 93 -5.16 7.58 17.24
CA LEU A 93 -5.68 8.92 17.54
C LEU A 93 -6.09 9.66 16.27
N ASP A 94 -7.08 10.53 16.39
CA ASP A 94 -7.53 11.45 15.33
C ASP A 94 -6.39 12.26 14.70
N ARG A 95 -5.45 12.70 15.55
CA ARG A 95 -4.28 13.48 15.13
C ARG A 95 -3.16 12.63 14.51
N TYR A 96 -3.40 11.34 14.26
CA TYR A 96 -2.40 10.46 13.67
C TYR A 96 -1.99 10.96 12.29
N GLN A 97 -0.68 11.04 12.09
CA GLN A 97 -0.09 11.39 10.81
C GLN A 97 0.79 10.25 10.33
N PHE A 98 0.72 10.00 9.03
CA PHE A 98 1.63 9.10 8.36
C PHE A 98 3.07 9.59 8.56
N ASN A 99 3.97 8.67 8.90
CA ASN A 99 5.38 8.96 9.14
C ASN A 99 6.26 7.83 8.61
N PHE A 100 7.19 8.19 7.70
CA PHE A 100 8.16 7.28 7.11
C PHE A 100 9.18 6.73 8.12
N SER A 101 9.45 7.45 9.21
CA SER A 101 10.38 7.01 10.26
C SER A 101 9.90 5.78 11.04
N LYS A 102 8.60 5.45 10.92
CA LYS A 102 7.99 4.29 11.59
C LYS A 102 7.97 3.04 10.71
N LEU A 103 8.48 3.12 9.48
CA LEU A 103 8.47 2.00 8.55
C LEU A 103 9.62 1.03 8.84
N THR A 104 9.41 -0.27 8.61
CA THR A 104 10.49 -1.26 8.79
C THR A 104 11.70 -0.98 7.89
N MET A 105 11.49 -0.37 6.71
CA MET A 105 12.57 -0.07 5.77
C MET A 105 13.56 0.99 6.26
N THR A 106 13.18 1.85 7.21
CA THR A 106 14.00 2.97 7.69
C THR A 106 14.83 2.62 8.92
N LYS A 107 14.88 1.33 9.30
CA LYS A 107 15.69 0.85 10.43
C LYS A 107 17.19 1.01 10.20
N ASP A 108 17.67 0.71 8.99
CA ASP A 108 19.08 0.80 8.60
C ASP A 108 19.22 0.81 7.07
N ALA A 109 20.39 1.21 6.57
CA ALA A 109 20.68 1.34 5.14
C ALA A 109 20.59 0.01 4.37
N SER A 110 20.99 -1.12 4.98
CA SER A 110 20.92 -2.43 4.33
C SER A 110 19.46 -2.89 4.19
N THR A 111 18.64 -2.65 5.21
CA THR A 111 17.20 -2.91 5.13
C THR A 111 16.57 -2.02 4.07
N MET A 112 16.87 -0.71 4.04
CA MET A 112 16.38 0.19 2.99
C MET A 112 16.73 -0.31 1.59
N ALA A 113 17.98 -0.70 1.35
CA ALA A 113 18.44 -1.24 0.06
C ALA A 113 17.61 -2.45 -0.40
N ARG A 114 17.24 -3.36 0.51
CA ARG A 114 16.38 -4.52 0.19
C ARG A 114 14.95 -4.10 -0.18
N PHE A 115 14.43 -3.05 0.45
CA PHE A 115 13.07 -2.57 0.19
C PHE A 115 12.97 -1.81 -1.13
N VAL A 116 13.98 -1.01 -1.49
CA VAL A 116 13.98 -0.23 -2.74
C VAL A 116 14.27 -1.07 -3.98
N GLY A 117 14.70 -2.33 -3.85
CA GLY A 117 14.87 -3.25 -4.97
C GLY A 117 13.59 -3.38 -5.83
N GLN A 118 13.75 -3.38 -7.16
CA GLN A 118 12.63 -3.42 -8.11
C GLN A 118 11.79 -4.70 -8.03
N ASP A 119 12.40 -5.83 -7.66
CA ASP A 119 11.73 -7.12 -7.51
C ASP A 119 11.22 -7.40 -6.10
N ALA A 120 11.27 -6.42 -5.20
CA ALA A 120 10.78 -6.60 -3.84
C ALA A 120 9.30 -7.00 -3.86
N SER A 121 8.99 -8.15 -3.26
CA SER A 121 7.66 -8.78 -3.34
C SER A 121 6.53 -7.85 -2.91
N TRP A 122 6.75 -7.05 -1.87
CA TRP A 122 5.76 -6.13 -1.33
C TRP A 122 5.19 -5.19 -2.40
N ARG A 123 6.00 -4.78 -3.40
CA ARG A 123 5.56 -3.89 -4.48
C ARG A 123 4.36 -4.42 -5.25
N LYS A 124 4.39 -5.73 -5.52
CA LYS A 124 3.39 -6.46 -6.32
C LYS A 124 2.21 -6.95 -5.49
N MET A 125 2.29 -6.88 -4.16
CA MET A 125 1.22 -7.33 -3.27
C MET A 125 0.06 -6.32 -3.25
N LEU A 126 -1.16 -6.83 -3.23
CA LEU A 126 -2.37 -6.08 -2.92
C LEU A 126 -2.32 -5.57 -1.48
N VAL A 127 -2.84 -4.37 -1.29
CA VAL A 127 -2.97 -3.79 0.05
C VAL A 127 -4.10 -4.45 0.85
N GLN A 128 -5.12 -5.01 0.18
CA GLN A 128 -6.31 -5.57 0.79
C GLN A 128 -6.98 -6.59 -0.14
N GLN A 129 -7.77 -7.51 0.45
CA GLN A 129 -8.77 -8.30 -0.25
C GLN A 129 -10.17 -8.05 0.37
N PRO A 130 -11.23 -7.81 -0.43
CA PRO A 130 -11.23 -7.71 -1.88
C PRO A 130 -10.40 -6.50 -2.38
N PRO A 131 -9.94 -6.51 -3.64
CA PRO A 131 -9.04 -5.51 -4.19
C PRO A 131 -9.68 -4.11 -4.19
N VAL A 132 -8.88 -3.08 -3.86
CA VAL A 132 -9.31 -1.67 -3.97
C VAL A 132 -9.07 -1.19 -5.40
N SER A 133 -10.11 -0.71 -6.09
CA SER A 133 -10.01 -0.28 -7.50
C SER A 133 -9.46 1.12 -7.68
N ASP A 134 -9.81 2.05 -6.79
CA ASP A 134 -9.46 3.46 -6.88
C ASP A 134 -9.15 4.02 -5.49
N ILE A 135 -8.26 5.01 -5.46
CA ILE A 135 -7.91 5.75 -4.26
C ILE A 135 -8.62 7.11 -4.31
N GLY A 136 -9.35 7.44 -3.24
CA GLY A 136 -9.87 8.80 -3.04
C GLY A 136 -8.75 9.74 -2.61
N LEU A 137 -8.73 10.94 -3.15
CA LEU A 137 -7.85 12.03 -2.72
C LEU A 137 -8.72 13.13 -2.10
N PHE A 138 -8.37 13.55 -0.90
CA PHE A 138 -9.04 14.67 -0.22
C PHE A 138 -8.00 15.64 0.33
N HIS A 139 -8.08 16.89 -0.09
CA HIS A 139 -7.12 17.92 0.27
C HIS A 139 -7.84 19.13 0.86
N ILE A 140 -7.46 19.52 2.07
CA ILE A 140 -7.89 20.76 2.71
C ILE A 140 -6.75 21.78 2.61
N CYS A 141 -7.11 23.01 2.24
CA CYS A 141 -6.21 24.15 2.23
C CYS A 141 -6.81 25.26 3.10
N ASP A 142 -6.10 25.60 4.18
CA ASP A 142 -6.39 26.75 5.04
C ASP A 142 -5.56 27.95 4.58
N ALA A 143 -6.21 29.02 4.19
CA ALA A 143 -5.54 30.26 3.77
C ALA A 143 -6.22 31.47 4.42
N MET A 144 -5.64 32.67 4.24
CA MET A 144 -6.27 33.92 4.71
C MET A 144 -7.72 34.10 4.21
N GLY A 145 -8.03 33.58 3.02
CA GLY A 145 -9.36 33.63 2.42
C GLY A 145 -10.36 32.60 2.97
N GLY A 146 -9.98 31.86 4.03
CA GLY A 146 -10.77 30.79 4.62
C GLY A 146 -10.29 29.40 4.21
N THR A 147 -11.08 28.40 4.58
CA THR A 147 -10.79 26.98 4.33
C THR A 147 -11.47 26.52 3.05
N SER A 148 -10.73 25.77 2.23
CA SER A 148 -11.25 25.13 1.02
C SER A 148 -10.86 23.66 1.00
N ALA A 149 -11.68 22.84 0.35
CA ALA A 149 -11.42 21.43 0.16
C ALA A 149 -11.53 21.05 -1.32
N GLY A 150 -10.64 20.17 -1.77
CA GLY A 150 -10.66 19.56 -3.08
C GLY A 150 -10.70 18.04 -2.95
N SER A 151 -11.58 17.41 -3.72
CA SER A 151 -11.62 15.95 -3.83
C SER A 151 -11.38 15.49 -5.26
N SER A 152 -10.70 14.36 -5.42
CA SER A 152 -10.48 13.68 -6.70
C SER A 152 -10.23 12.20 -6.43
N SER A 153 -9.91 11.43 -7.47
CA SER A 153 -9.47 10.05 -7.32
C SER A 153 -8.33 9.73 -8.27
N ILE A 154 -7.61 8.67 -7.95
CA ILE A 154 -6.60 8.09 -8.83
C ILE A 154 -6.86 6.57 -8.94
N PRO A 155 -6.85 5.99 -10.15
CA PRO A 155 -7.07 4.57 -10.31
C PRO A 155 -5.92 3.76 -9.70
N ALA A 156 -6.22 2.54 -9.27
CA ALA A 156 -5.20 1.52 -9.10
C ALA A 156 -4.43 1.35 -10.43
N ASP A 157 -3.11 1.17 -10.34
CA ASP A 157 -2.16 1.24 -11.46
C ASP A 157 -2.73 0.73 -12.82
N LYS A 158 -2.91 1.67 -13.78
CA LYS A 158 -3.50 1.40 -15.10
C LYS A 158 -2.74 0.30 -15.85
N LYS A 159 -1.40 0.25 -15.73
CA LYS A 159 -0.57 -0.74 -16.46
C LYS A 159 -0.80 -2.16 -15.94
N MET A 160 -1.09 -2.30 -14.65
CA MET A 160 -1.34 -3.61 -14.04
C MET A 160 -2.74 -4.12 -14.34
N GLN A 161 -3.74 -3.23 -14.42
CA GLN A 161 -5.10 -3.57 -14.86
C GLN A 161 -5.10 -4.17 -16.27
N GLU A 162 -4.39 -3.55 -17.22
CA GLU A 162 -4.25 -4.07 -18.60
C GLU A 162 -3.59 -5.45 -18.67
N SER A 163 -2.79 -5.79 -17.66
CA SER A 163 -2.08 -7.08 -17.55
C SER A 163 -2.87 -8.14 -16.76
N GLY A 164 -4.13 -7.88 -16.41
CA GLY A 164 -4.99 -8.79 -15.63
C GLY A 164 -4.70 -8.81 -14.13
N TYR A 165 -3.91 -7.85 -13.62
CA TYR A 165 -3.63 -7.65 -12.21
C TYR A 165 -4.49 -6.53 -11.64
N ASP A 166 -5.75 -6.86 -11.37
CA ASP A 166 -6.68 -5.90 -10.79
C ASP A 166 -6.34 -5.59 -9.31
N GLY A 167 -6.62 -4.35 -8.90
CA GLY A 167 -6.52 -3.89 -7.51
C GLY A 167 -5.26 -3.11 -7.14
N LEU A 168 -5.41 -2.27 -6.12
CA LEU A 168 -4.36 -1.40 -5.60
C LEU A 168 -3.20 -2.20 -5.01
N ARG A 169 -2.03 -2.01 -5.62
CA ARG A 169 -0.76 -2.57 -5.13
C ARG A 169 -0.07 -1.63 -4.18
N MET A 170 0.73 -2.21 -3.29
CA MET A 170 1.47 -1.43 -2.31
C MET A 170 2.46 -0.48 -2.97
N GLU A 171 3.07 -0.84 -4.10
CA GLU A 171 3.95 0.05 -4.86
C GLU A 171 3.24 1.35 -5.23
N ARG A 172 2.06 1.26 -5.86
CA ARG A 172 1.31 2.45 -6.27
C ARG A 172 0.91 3.31 -5.09
N LEU A 173 0.45 2.71 -3.98
CA LEU A 173 0.15 3.44 -2.76
C LEU A 173 1.40 4.13 -2.18
N PHE A 174 2.53 3.42 -2.16
CA PHE A 174 3.78 3.94 -1.63
C PHE A 174 4.35 5.08 -2.49
N GLU A 175 4.27 4.96 -3.81
CA GLU A 175 4.63 6.02 -4.76
C GLU A 175 3.76 7.27 -4.57
N LEU A 176 2.45 7.10 -4.32
CA LEU A 176 1.57 8.23 -4.03
C LEU A 176 1.98 8.96 -2.76
N LEU A 177 2.29 8.21 -1.69
CA LEU A 177 2.77 8.78 -0.44
C LEU A 177 4.15 9.45 -0.57
N LEU A 178 4.99 8.98 -1.49
CA LEU A 178 6.32 9.53 -1.71
C LEU A 178 6.35 10.72 -2.67
N PHE A 179 5.56 10.71 -3.73
CA PHE A 179 5.77 11.59 -4.88
C PHE A 179 4.59 12.51 -5.22
N SER A 180 3.40 12.27 -4.66
CA SER A 180 2.23 13.14 -4.90
C SER A 180 2.52 14.58 -4.48
N ASN A 181 2.09 15.54 -5.30
CA ASN A 181 2.22 16.96 -4.98
C ASN A 181 1.41 17.35 -3.74
N LEU A 182 0.32 16.65 -3.44
CA LEU A 182 -0.50 16.88 -2.24
C LEU A 182 0.23 16.51 -0.94
N VAL A 183 1.26 15.67 -1.06
CA VAL A 183 2.08 15.20 0.05
C VAL A 183 3.44 15.90 0.03
N GLN A 184 3.67 16.90 -0.82
CA GLN A 184 4.93 17.67 -0.78
C GLN A 184 5.02 18.41 0.57
N PHE A 185 6.21 18.42 1.17
CA PHE A 185 6.45 19.04 2.46
C PHE A 185 6.43 20.56 2.32
N LEU A 186 5.25 21.14 2.49
CA LEU A 186 5.14 22.51 2.96
C LEU A 186 5.16 22.47 4.50
N PRO A 187 5.71 23.51 5.15
CA PRO A 187 5.56 23.66 6.59
C PRO A 187 4.07 23.53 6.94
N TYR A 188 3.75 22.75 7.98
CA TYR A 188 2.38 22.56 8.50
C TYR A 188 1.44 21.67 7.66
N THR A 189 1.92 20.96 6.64
CA THR A 189 1.11 19.94 5.96
C THR A 189 0.97 18.67 6.81
N ARG A 190 -0.28 18.22 7.00
CA ARG A 190 -0.62 16.94 7.62
C ARG A 190 -1.06 15.94 6.57
N THR A 191 -0.61 14.70 6.68
CA THR A 191 -1.02 13.61 5.78
C THR A 191 -1.48 12.40 6.58
N ARG A 192 -2.62 11.81 6.16
CA ARG A 192 -3.17 10.58 6.72
C ARG A 192 -3.72 9.70 5.60
N VAL A 193 -3.55 8.39 5.76
CA VAL A 193 -4.24 7.39 4.94
C VAL A 193 -5.42 6.91 5.76
N TYR A 194 -6.63 7.16 5.26
CA TYR A 194 -7.87 6.63 5.84
C TYR A 194 -8.28 5.36 5.11
N TRP A 195 -8.64 4.36 5.90
CA TRP A 195 -9.26 3.14 5.42
C TRP A 195 -10.76 3.21 5.64
N SER A 196 -11.55 2.62 4.74
CA SER A 196 -13.03 2.61 4.89
C SER A 196 -13.54 1.92 6.16
N THR A 197 -12.66 1.22 6.89
CA THR A 197 -12.94 0.60 8.19
C THR A 197 -12.72 1.55 9.37
N GLU A 198 -12.13 2.73 9.15
CA GLU A 198 -11.93 3.77 10.16
C GLU A 198 -13.09 4.76 10.16
N GLU A 199 -13.42 5.31 11.32
CA GLU A 199 -14.39 6.40 11.42
C GLU A 199 -13.77 7.71 10.86
N PRO A 200 -14.50 8.46 10.02
CA PRO A 200 -14.05 9.75 9.53
C PRO A 200 -14.01 10.77 10.67
N ILE A 201 -12.95 11.57 10.72
CA ILE A 201 -12.86 12.68 11.66
C ILE A 201 -13.74 13.83 11.16
N LEU A 202 -14.58 14.37 12.03
CA LEU A 202 -15.27 15.64 11.79
C LEU A 202 -14.29 16.79 11.93
N HIS A 203 -14.16 17.64 10.91
CA HIS A 203 -13.30 18.81 10.98
C HIS A 203 -13.93 19.92 11.83
N GLY A 204 -15.27 19.93 11.96
CA GLY A 204 -15.99 20.87 12.81
C GLY A 204 -15.92 22.32 12.31
N GLU A 205 -15.44 22.51 11.08
CA GLU A 205 -15.17 23.83 10.48
C GLU A 205 -16.26 24.26 9.51
N SER A 206 -16.75 23.35 8.65
CA SER A 206 -17.87 23.61 7.73
C SER A 206 -18.57 22.31 7.36
N GLN A 207 -19.90 22.34 7.42
CA GLN A 207 -20.76 21.20 7.08
C GLN A 207 -20.52 20.72 5.64
N ASN A 208 -20.24 21.64 4.71
CA ASN A 208 -19.98 21.29 3.31
C ASN A 208 -18.70 20.46 3.14
N ILE A 209 -17.66 20.76 3.92
CA ILE A 209 -16.37 20.05 3.87
C ILE A 209 -16.52 18.67 4.50
N ASP A 210 -17.19 18.60 5.65
CA ASP A 210 -17.46 17.33 6.33
C ASP A 210 -18.34 16.42 5.45
N ASP A 211 -19.42 16.94 4.85
CA ASP A 211 -20.28 16.20 3.93
C ASP A 211 -19.50 15.64 2.74
N GLU A 212 -18.59 16.44 2.17
CA GLU A 212 -17.75 15.98 1.06
C GLU A 212 -16.76 14.90 1.50
N PHE A 213 -16.17 15.03 2.68
CA PHE A 213 -15.27 14.02 3.21
C PHE A 213 -15.99 12.69 3.44
N HIS A 214 -17.20 12.71 4.02
CA HIS A 214 -18.04 11.51 4.16
C HIS A 214 -18.41 10.90 2.80
N ARG A 215 -18.71 11.73 1.80
CA ARG A 215 -19.01 11.24 0.44
C ARG A 215 -17.81 10.52 -0.17
N ILE A 216 -16.59 11.01 0.01
CA ILE A 216 -15.38 10.35 -0.47
C ILE A 216 -15.10 9.06 0.34
N MET A 217 -15.22 9.11 1.66
CA MET A 217 -15.01 7.95 2.54
C MET A 217 -15.99 6.80 2.29
N SER A 218 -17.24 7.11 1.94
CA SER A 218 -18.24 6.10 1.54
C SER A 218 -18.02 5.54 0.14
N LYS A 219 -17.43 6.33 -0.77
CA LYS A 219 -17.17 5.91 -2.16
C LYS A 219 -15.92 5.06 -2.30
N PHE A 220 -14.85 5.35 -1.57
CA PHE A 220 -13.54 4.72 -1.77
C PHE A 220 -13.14 3.84 -0.59
N GLY A 221 -12.53 2.68 -0.87
CA GLY A 221 -11.99 1.80 0.17
C GLY A 221 -10.79 2.39 0.91
N LEU A 222 -10.10 3.34 0.27
CA LEU A 222 -8.92 4.02 0.80
C LEU A 222 -8.91 5.48 0.34
N VAL A 223 -8.62 6.40 1.26
CA VAL A 223 -8.57 7.84 1.01
C VAL A 223 -7.25 8.42 1.51
N LEU A 224 -6.52 9.08 0.62
CA LEU A 224 -5.37 9.89 0.98
C LEU A 224 -5.85 11.29 1.37
N TYR A 225 -5.77 11.58 2.66
CA TYR A 225 -6.13 12.86 3.24
C TYR A 225 -4.89 13.73 3.42
N THR A 226 -5.01 14.98 3.03
CA THR A 226 -3.97 16.00 3.22
C THR A 226 -4.61 17.29 3.70
N ARG A 227 -3.95 18.00 4.61
CA ARG A 227 -4.36 19.32 5.07
C ARG A 227 -3.15 20.23 5.16
N ASP A 228 -3.20 21.35 4.46
CA ASP A 228 -2.13 22.34 4.42
C ASP A 228 -2.60 23.71 4.93
N VAL A 229 -1.69 24.44 5.57
CA VAL A 229 -1.94 25.77 6.12
C VAL A 229 -0.99 26.76 5.46
N ILE A 230 -1.53 27.58 4.56
CA ILE A 230 -0.79 28.63 3.87
C ILE A 230 -0.56 29.80 4.83
N GLN A 231 0.66 29.91 5.35
CA GLN A 231 1.06 31.05 6.17
C GLN A 231 1.65 32.19 5.32
N CYS A 232 1.36 33.43 5.71
CA CYS A 232 1.87 34.63 5.03
C CYS A 232 3.37 34.87 5.24
N SER A 233 3.97 34.21 6.22
CA SER A 233 5.40 34.26 6.48
C SER A 233 5.95 32.83 6.48
N TYR A 234 6.72 32.48 5.45
CA TYR A 234 7.55 31.28 5.49
C TYR A 234 8.68 31.52 6.49
N ARG A 235 8.58 30.94 7.69
CA ARG A 235 9.80 30.67 8.45
C ARG A 235 10.53 29.56 7.70
N LEU A 236 11.80 29.81 7.36
CA LEU A 236 12.72 28.78 6.91
C LEU A 236 13.08 27.91 8.12
N ASP A 237 12.12 27.12 8.58
CA ASP A 237 12.37 26.11 9.59
C ASP A 237 13.24 25.02 8.95
N PRO A 238 14.24 24.49 9.67
CA PRO A 238 15.03 23.39 9.18
C PRO A 238 14.13 22.16 8.91
N PRO A 239 14.48 21.32 7.92
CA PRO A 239 13.68 20.16 7.57
C PRO A 239 13.52 19.23 8.78
N SER A 240 12.31 18.73 8.98
CA SER A 240 12.03 17.81 10.08
C SER A 240 12.75 16.47 9.88
N ALA A 241 12.95 15.71 10.95
CA ALA A 241 13.54 14.36 10.84
C ALA A 241 12.73 13.44 9.90
N ALA A 242 11.39 13.56 9.90
CA ALA A 242 10.52 12.80 9.00
C ALA A 242 10.72 13.21 7.52
N GLU A 243 11.01 14.49 7.27
CA GLU A 243 11.32 15.00 5.95
C GLU A 243 12.67 14.49 5.46
N LEU A 244 13.70 14.53 6.30
CA LEU A 244 15.03 14.00 5.97
C LEU A 244 14.96 12.52 5.59
N ILE A 245 14.26 11.70 6.38
CA ILE A 245 14.07 10.27 6.10
C ILE A 245 13.38 10.05 4.75
N ARG A 246 12.36 10.85 4.41
CA ARG A 246 11.73 10.73 3.09
C ARG A 246 12.70 11.09 1.97
N ARG A 247 13.50 12.14 2.13
CA ARG A 247 14.53 12.53 1.15
C ARG A 247 15.55 11.42 0.94
N GLU A 248 15.94 10.73 2.02
CA GLU A 248 16.81 9.54 1.95
C GLU A 248 16.15 8.40 1.16
N ILE A 249 14.87 8.10 1.42
CA ILE A 249 14.13 7.10 0.64
C ILE A 249 14.10 7.50 -0.85
N ILE A 250 13.78 8.75 -1.17
CA ILE A 250 13.76 9.24 -2.55
C ILE A 250 15.14 9.11 -3.21
N SER A 251 16.22 9.41 -2.50
CA SER A 251 17.59 9.20 -3.00
C SER A 251 17.86 7.73 -3.30
N ALA A 252 17.53 6.84 -2.36
CA ALA A 252 17.73 5.41 -2.54
C ALA A 252 16.95 4.86 -3.75
N TYR A 253 15.74 5.37 -4.01
CA TYR A 253 14.98 5.02 -5.21
C TYR A 253 15.65 5.51 -6.50
N ARG A 254 16.20 6.73 -6.51
CA ARG A 254 16.94 7.28 -7.66
C ARG A 254 18.19 6.47 -7.96
N GLU A 255 18.93 6.08 -6.93
CA GLU A 255 20.12 5.22 -7.05
C GLU A 255 19.79 3.84 -7.65
N HIS A 256 18.57 3.35 -7.42
CA HIS A 256 18.05 2.11 -8.03
C HIS A 256 17.39 2.31 -9.40
N GLY A 257 17.62 3.48 -10.02
CA GLY A 257 17.20 3.78 -11.39
C GLY A 257 15.74 4.21 -11.54
N LEU A 258 15.04 4.57 -10.44
CA LEU A 258 13.69 5.12 -10.55
C LEU A 258 13.73 6.56 -11.06
N ASP A 259 13.03 6.82 -12.18
CA ASP A 259 12.74 8.17 -12.64
C ASP A 259 11.61 8.79 -11.80
N VAL A 260 12.01 9.55 -10.78
CA VAL A 260 11.10 10.22 -9.84
C VAL A 260 10.24 11.29 -10.53
N ASP A 261 10.79 11.98 -11.52
CA ASP A 261 10.08 13.09 -12.18
C ASP A 261 9.01 12.53 -13.12
N PHE A 262 9.32 11.45 -13.84
CA PHE A 262 8.33 10.67 -14.58
C PHE A 262 7.22 10.15 -13.65
N LYS A 263 7.56 9.57 -12.50
CA LYS A 263 6.56 9.06 -11.54
C LYS A 263 5.66 10.15 -10.98
N ARG A 264 6.20 11.31 -10.66
CA ARG A 264 5.39 12.47 -10.23
C ARG A 264 4.42 12.88 -11.33
N LYS A 265 4.90 12.99 -12.57
CA LYS A 265 4.07 13.36 -13.72
C LYS A 265 2.94 12.33 -13.96
N ASP A 266 3.26 11.05 -13.94
CA ASP A 266 2.29 9.96 -14.07
C ASP A 266 1.18 10.02 -13.00
N ILE A 267 1.54 10.31 -11.76
CA ILE A 267 0.58 10.49 -10.66
C ILE A 267 -0.38 11.65 -10.95
N GLU A 268 0.15 12.80 -11.38
CA GLU A 268 -0.68 13.98 -11.65
C GLU A 268 -1.59 13.77 -12.86
N GLU A 269 -1.09 13.16 -13.94
CA GLU A 269 -1.87 12.84 -15.14
C GLU A 269 -2.95 11.76 -14.91
N SER A 270 -2.80 10.96 -13.85
CA SER A 270 -3.76 9.92 -13.50
C SER A 270 -4.93 10.41 -12.65
N LYS A 271 -4.88 11.65 -12.12
CA LYS A 271 -5.95 12.19 -11.28
C LYS A 271 -7.22 12.45 -12.10
N SER A 272 -8.37 12.14 -11.52
CA SER A 272 -9.66 12.57 -12.04
C SER A 272 -9.82 14.09 -11.93
N GLU A 273 -10.87 14.62 -12.57
CA GLU A 273 -11.32 16.00 -12.35
C GLU A 273 -11.50 16.28 -10.86
N VAL A 274 -11.08 17.48 -10.45
CA VAL A 274 -11.13 17.93 -9.06
C VAL A 274 -12.49 18.57 -8.80
N ARG A 275 -13.17 18.08 -7.77
CA ARG A 275 -14.37 18.72 -7.22
C ARG A 275 -13.98 19.60 -6.04
N GLY A 276 -14.24 20.90 -6.16
CA GLY A 276 -13.95 21.88 -5.12
C GLY A 276 -15.16 22.19 -4.24
N VAL A 277 -14.91 22.39 -2.94
CA VAL A 277 -15.87 22.84 -1.94
C VAL A 277 -15.20 23.92 -1.09
N ARG A 278 -15.96 24.90 -0.60
CA ARG A 278 -15.46 25.95 0.31
C ARG A 278 -16.25 25.93 1.61
N ALA A 279 -15.57 26.35 2.68
CA ALA A 279 -16.18 26.50 3.99
C ALA A 279 -17.33 27.51 3.97
#